data_AF-A0A7S4CQR0-F1
#
_entry.id   AF-A0A7S4CQR0-F1
#
_cell.length_a   1.000
_cell.length_b   1.000
_cell.length_c   1.000
_cell.angle_alpha   90.00
_cell.angle_beta   90.00
_cell.angle_gamma   90.00
#
_symmetry.space_group_name_H-M   'P 1'
#
loop_
_entity.id
_entity.type
_entity.pdbx_description
1 polymer ?
#
loop_
_entity_poly.entity_id
_entity_poly.type
_entity_poly.pdbx_seq_one_letter_code
_entity_poly.pdbx_strand_id
1 'polypeptide(L)'
;SEKFQQLALTPLSLARDTSAAEWIESRMMSVEVDHLRKVYDRLNELALVNDVLRISGIEGPLIASLNAHLGHVVRSFERLRIYSDYRTPSSIRAFIHLCIVIVPLLIIPVFADLATQQHPYAAYAAAFVLPFPFMLLSNVQKGLENPFSKE
;
A
#
# COMPACT_ATOMS: atom_id res chain seq x y z
N SER A 1 -6.86 -1.26 52.02
CA SER A 1 -6.13 -0.03 51.65
C SER A 1 -5.12 -0.22 50.50
N GLU A 2 -5.00 -1.39 49.85
CA GLU A 2 -3.93 -1.60 48.85
C GLU A 2 -4.42 -1.88 47.42
N LYS A 3 -5.71 -2.19 47.22
CA LYS A 3 -6.27 -2.48 45.88
C LYS A 3 -6.64 -1.25 45.05
N PHE A 4 -6.66 -0.05 45.65
CA PHE A 4 -6.96 1.20 44.96
C PHE A 4 -5.71 2.02 44.58
N GLN A 5 -4.53 1.66 45.08
CA GLN A 5 -3.26 2.34 44.72
C GLN A 5 -2.58 1.74 43.49
N GLN A 6 -2.90 0.51 43.08
CA GLN A 6 -2.32 -0.10 41.88
C GLN A 6 -3.02 0.32 40.57
N LEU A 7 -4.23 0.87 40.64
CA LEU A 7 -4.95 1.44 39.48
C LEU A 7 -4.50 2.87 39.11
N ALA A 8 -3.60 3.48 39.89
CA ALA A 8 -3.18 4.87 39.74
C ALA A 8 -1.83 5.04 39.01
N LEU A 9 -1.20 3.96 38.52
CA LEU A 9 0.13 4.01 37.87
C LEU A 9 0.13 3.53 36.41
N THR A 10 -1.02 3.40 35.78
CA THR A 10 -1.11 3.39 34.31
C THR A 10 -1.07 4.84 33.81
N PRO A 11 -0.18 5.20 32.87
CA PRO A 11 -0.11 6.58 32.38
C PRO A 11 -1.45 6.95 31.72
N LEU A 12 -2.19 7.87 32.36
CA LEU A 12 -3.41 8.50 31.82
C LEU A 12 -3.17 9.23 30.47
N SER A 13 -1.92 9.34 30.02
CA SER A 13 -1.55 9.86 28.71
C SER A 13 -1.75 8.88 27.56
N LEU A 14 -1.80 7.56 27.81
CA LEU A 14 -1.98 6.55 26.76
C LEU A 14 -3.47 6.25 26.46
N ALA A 15 -4.37 6.47 27.41
CA ALA A 15 -5.81 6.15 27.25
C ALA A 15 -6.63 7.29 26.60
N ARG A 16 -6.15 8.54 26.64
CA ARG A 16 -6.85 9.67 25.98
C ARG A 16 -6.66 9.64 24.46
N ASP A 17 -5.54 9.11 23.99
CA ASP A 17 -5.16 9.10 22.58
C ASP A 17 -5.83 7.96 21.79
N THR A 18 -6.12 6.82 22.43
CA THR A 18 -6.80 5.69 21.78
C THR A 18 -8.24 6.00 21.41
N SER A 19 -8.99 6.75 22.23
CA SER A 19 -10.38 7.10 21.91
C SER A 19 -10.53 8.03 20.70
N ALA A 20 -9.56 8.93 20.50
CA ALA A 20 -9.50 9.81 19.34
C ALA A 20 -9.04 9.03 18.10
N ALA A 21 -8.04 8.16 18.24
CA ALA A 21 -7.59 7.28 17.17
C ALA A 21 -8.69 6.32 16.70
N GLU A 22 -9.41 5.68 17.62
CA GLU A 22 -10.57 4.81 17.32
C GLU A 22 -11.70 5.57 16.63
N TRP A 23 -11.98 6.81 17.05
CA TRP A 23 -12.97 7.66 16.39
C TRP A 23 -12.55 8.07 14.98
N ILE A 24 -11.27 8.39 14.77
CA ILE A 24 -10.70 8.72 13.45
C ILE A 24 -10.75 7.49 12.54
N GLU A 25 -10.33 6.32 13.03
CA GLU A 25 -10.33 5.07 12.26
C GLU A 25 -11.76 4.66 11.88
N SER A 26 -12.69 4.72 12.84
CA SER A 26 -14.12 4.46 12.58
C SER A 26 -14.68 5.43 11.55
N ARG A 27 -14.32 6.72 11.63
CA ARG A 27 -14.75 7.74 10.66
C ARG A 27 -14.13 7.52 9.29
N MET A 28 -12.84 7.21 9.20
CA MET A 28 -12.17 6.91 7.93
C MET A 28 -12.79 5.67 7.25
N MET A 29 -13.02 4.61 8.02
CA MET A 29 -13.72 3.41 7.54
C MET A 29 -15.13 3.73 7.03
N SER A 30 -15.88 4.59 7.74
CA SER A 30 -17.22 4.98 7.29
C SER A 30 -17.20 5.74 5.97
N VAL A 31 -16.24 6.64 5.78
CA VAL A 31 -16.08 7.43 4.54
C VAL A 31 -15.72 6.53 3.36
N GLU A 32 -14.81 5.58 3.56
CA GLU A 32 -14.40 4.63 2.52
C GLU A 32 -15.56 3.73 2.07
N VAL A 33 -16.33 3.20 3.03
CA VAL A 33 -17.54 2.41 2.75
C VAL A 33 -18.58 3.22 1.97
N ASP A 34 -18.75 4.51 2.29
CA ASP A 34 -19.67 5.39 1.59
C ASP A 34 -19.24 5.65 0.13
N HIS A 35 -17.95 5.83 -0.14
CA HIS A 35 -17.45 6.01 -1.50
C HIS A 35 -17.57 4.73 -2.33
N LEU A 36 -17.24 3.59 -1.73
CA LEU A 36 -17.37 2.28 -2.38
C LEU A 36 -18.84 1.99 -2.74
N ARG A 37 -19.76 2.28 -1.82
CA ARG A 37 -21.21 2.14 -2.06
C ARG A 37 -21.66 2.99 -3.25
N LYS A 38 -21.24 4.26 -3.32
CA LYS A 38 -21.56 5.14 -4.46
C LYS A 38 -21.10 4.57 -5.80
N VAL A 39 -19.93 3.92 -5.85
CA VAL A 39 -19.44 3.30 -7.09
C VAL A 39 -20.34 2.13 -7.49
N TYR A 40 -20.68 1.23 -6.56
CA TYR A 40 -21.60 0.13 -6.84
C TYR A 40 -23.00 0.61 -7.25
N ASP A 41 -23.50 1.68 -6.63
CA ASP A 41 -24.79 2.27 -7.00
C ASP A 41 -24.78 2.73 -8.46
N ARG A 42 -23.70 3.40 -8.91
CA ARG A 42 -23.55 3.80 -10.33
C ARG A 42 -23.41 2.62 -11.28
N LEU A 43 -22.70 1.57 -10.89
CA LEU A 43 -22.60 0.34 -11.69
C LEU A 43 -23.96 -0.37 -11.81
N ASN A 44 -24.75 -0.33 -10.75
CA ASN A 44 -26.10 -0.87 -10.74
C ASN A 44 -27.06 -0.04 -11.61
N GLU A 45 -26.98 1.29 -11.55
CA GLU A 45 -27.71 2.17 -12.48
C GLU A 45 -27.39 1.84 -13.95
N LEU A 46 -26.12 1.60 -14.29
CA LEU A 46 -25.72 1.18 -15.63
C LEU A 46 -26.30 -0.19 -16.02
N ALA A 47 -26.34 -1.14 -15.09
CA ALA A 47 -26.96 -2.45 -15.33
C ALA A 47 -28.47 -2.31 -15.61
N LEU A 48 -29.16 -1.45 -14.87
CA LEU A 48 -30.58 -1.15 -15.08
C LEU A 48 -30.84 -0.49 -16.44
N VAL A 49 -29.97 0.42 -16.88
CA VAL A 49 -30.05 1.01 -18.22
C VAL A 49 -29.95 -0.08 -19.29
N ASN A 50 -29.03 -1.04 -19.15
CA ASN A 50 -28.92 -2.17 -20.10
C ASN A 50 -30.19 -3.02 -20.14
N ASP A 51 -30.83 -3.25 -18.98
CA ASP A 51 -32.09 -3.99 -18.90
C ASP A 51 -33.25 -3.25 -19.58
N VAL A 52 -33.33 -1.92 -19.42
CA VAL A 52 -34.32 -1.07 -20.13
C VAL A 52 -34.10 -1.16 -21.63
N LEU A 53 -32.85 -1.09 -22.09
CA LEU A 53 -32.48 -1.20 -23.51
C LEU A 53 -32.84 -2.58 -24.10
N ARG A 54 -32.77 -3.65 -23.30
CA ARG A 54 -33.24 -4.98 -23.71
C ARG A 54 -34.76 -4.99 -23.93
N ILE A 55 -35.52 -4.35 -23.05
CA ILE A 55 -36.99 -4.30 -23.13
C ILE A 55 -37.45 -3.40 -24.28
N SER A 56 -36.67 -2.37 -24.64
CA SER A 56 -36.98 -1.47 -25.78
C SER A 56 -36.79 -2.10 -27.17
N GLY A 57 -36.49 -3.39 -27.26
CA GLY A 57 -36.42 -4.12 -28.53
C GLY A 57 -35.09 -4.00 -29.29
N ILE A 58 -34.02 -3.58 -28.60
CA ILE A 58 -32.67 -3.58 -29.20
C ILE A 58 -32.22 -5.01 -29.48
N GLU A 59 -31.47 -5.19 -30.56
CA GLU A 59 -30.95 -6.48 -30.98
C GLU A 59 -30.16 -7.20 -29.87
N GLY A 60 -30.52 -8.45 -29.60
CA GLY A 60 -29.91 -9.29 -28.56
C GLY A 60 -28.38 -9.35 -28.57
N PRO A 61 -27.69 -9.42 -29.74
CA PRO A 61 -26.23 -9.41 -29.81
C PRO A 61 -25.59 -8.13 -29.26
N LEU A 62 -26.22 -6.97 -29.49
CA LEU A 62 -25.70 -5.68 -29.02
C LEU A 62 -25.81 -5.57 -27.50
N ILE A 63 -26.94 -6.00 -26.93
CA ILE A 63 -27.16 -6.05 -25.47
C ILE A 63 -26.18 -7.03 -24.80
N ALA A 64 -25.93 -8.19 -25.42
CA ALA A 64 -24.97 -9.16 -24.90
C ALA A 64 -23.55 -8.58 -24.86
N SER A 65 -23.13 -7.86 -25.91
CA SER A 65 -21.84 -7.16 -25.93
C SER A 65 -21.76 -6.08 -24.86
N LEU A 66 -22.82 -5.28 -24.68
CA LEU A 66 -22.88 -4.22 -23.68
C LEU A 66 -22.77 -4.77 -22.25
N ASN A 67 -23.46 -5.87 -21.95
CA ASN A 67 -23.35 -6.57 -20.68
C ASN A 67 -21.96 -7.18 -20.46
N ALA A 68 -21.31 -7.70 -21.51
CA ALA A 68 -19.94 -8.18 -21.43
C ALA A 68 -18.95 -7.05 -21.10
N HIS A 69 -19.12 -5.86 -21.69
CA HIS A 69 -18.33 -4.68 -21.38
C HIS A 69 -18.55 -4.21 -19.94
N LEU A 70 -19.81 -4.12 -19.48
CA LEU A 70 -20.13 -3.77 -18.10
C LEU A 70 -19.50 -4.77 -17.11
N GLY A 71 -19.61 -6.07 -17.38
CA GLY A 71 -18.95 -7.11 -16.58
C GLY A 71 -17.43 -7.04 -16.62
N HIS A 72 -16.82 -6.51 -17.68
CA HIS A 72 -15.38 -6.22 -17.71
C HIS A 72 -15.02 -5.03 -16.81
N VAL A 73 -15.83 -3.98 -16.81
CA VAL A 73 -15.64 -2.81 -15.93
C VAL A 73 -15.72 -3.23 -14.45
N VAL A 74 -16.76 -3.97 -14.06
CA VAL A 74 -16.91 -4.45 -12.67
C VAL A 74 -15.72 -5.31 -12.23
N ARG A 75 -15.33 -6.31 -13.04
CA ARG A 75 -14.17 -7.17 -12.72
C ARG A 75 -12.85 -6.40 -12.66
N SER A 76 -12.70 -5.35 -13.47
CA SER A 76 -11.48 -4.53 -13.45
C SER A 76 -11.43 -3.63 -12.23
N PHE A 77 -12.57 -3.06 -11.83
CA PHE A 77 -12.70 -2.32 -10.58
C PHE A 77 -12.37 -3.17 -9.35
N GLU A 78 -12.94 -4.38 -9.24
CA GLU A 78 -12.64 -5.29 -8.13
C GLU A 78 -11.16 -5.68 -8.08
N ARG A 79 -10.55 -5.96 -9.23
CA ARG A 79 -9.11 -6.24 -9.29
C ARG A 79 -8.29 -5.06 -8.81
N LEU A 80 -8.62 -3.84 -9.24
CA LEU A 80 -7.91 -2.63 -8.79
C LEU A 80 -8.08 -2.39 -7.29
N ARG A 81 -9.27 -2.64 -6.75
CA ARG A 81 -9.55 -2.57 -5.30
C ARG A 81 -8.69 -3.58 -4.54
N ILE A 82 -8.70 -4.85 -4.98
CA ILE A 82 -7.84 -5.90 -4.42
C ILE A 82 -6.37 -5.47 -4.48
N TYR A 83 -5.86 -4.96 -5.61
CA TYR A 83 -4.48 -4.46 -5.68
C TYR A 83 -4.21 -3.28 -4.74
N SER A 84 -5.20 -2.41 -4.51
CA SER A 84 -5.12 -1.32 -3.55
C SER A 84 -5.13 -1.80 -2.09
N ASP A 85 -5.81 -2.92 -1.81
CA ASP A 85 -5.93 -3.51 -0.47
C ASP A 85 -4.73 -4.42 -0.14
N TYR A 86 -4.20 -5.14 -1.14
CA TYR A 86 -3.04 -6.05 -1.02
C TYR A 86 -1.68 -5.32 -1.05
N ARG A 87 -1.62 -4.10 -0.49
CA ARG A 87 -0.34 -3.38 -0.34
C ARG A 87 0.67 -4.25 0.40
N THR A 88 1.95 -4.11 0.05
CA THR A 88 3.05 -4.74 0.80
C THR A 88 2.85 -4.44 2.28
N PRO A 89 2.66 -5.46 3.14
CA PRO A 89 2.37 -5.25 4.54
C PRO A 89 3.51 -4.47 5.18
N SER A 90 3.16 -3.53 6.07
CA SER A 90 4.10 -2.56 6.66
C SER A 90 5.33 -3.23 7.31
N SER A 91 5.18 -4.47 7.80
CA SER A 91 6.26 -5.27 8.38
C SER A 91 7.31 -5.68 7.35
N ILE A 92 6.90 -6.16 6.18
CA ILE A 92 7.83 -6.57 5.10
C ILE A 92 8.55 -5.35 4.53
N ARG A 93 7.83 -4.23 4.37
CA ARG A 93 8.41 -2.96 3.94
C ARG A 93 9.51 -2.48 4.89
N ALA A 94 9.22 -2.47 6.20
CA ALA A 94 10.19 -2.09 7.21
C ALA A 94 11.41 -3.02 7.20
N PHE A 95 11.21 -4.33 7.02
CA PHE A 95 12.29 -5.30 6.90
C PHE A 95 13.18 -5.04 5.66
N ILE A 96 12.60 -4.74 4.50
CA ILE A 96 13.36 -4.41 3.28
C ILE A 96 14.19 -3.14 3.50
N HIS A 97 13.61 -2.10 4.10
CA HIS A 97 14.35 -0.89 4.45
C HIS A 97 15.50 -1.16 5.42
N LEU A 98 15.28 -2.02 6.42
CA LEU A 98 16.32 -2.47 7.34
C LEU A 98 17.46 -3.19 6.59
N CYS A 99 17.14 -4.11 5.69
CA CYS A 99 18.14 -4.82 4.89
C CYS A 99 18.96 -3.87 4.01
N ILE A 100 18.33 -2.86 3.39
CA ILE A 100 19.01 -1.85 2.57
C ILE A 100 20.04 -1.05 3.39
N VAL A 101 19.80 -0.82 4.68
CA VAL A 101 20.73 -0.10 5.56
C VAL A 101 21.81 -1.02 6.14
N ILE A 102 21.42 -2.22 6.60
CA ILE A 102 22.34 -3.14 7.29
C ILE A 102 23.33 -3.79 6.32
N VAL A 103 22.90 -4.17 5.11
CA VAL A 103 23.75 -4.90 4.16
C VAL A 103 25.01 -4.13 3.78
N PRO A 104 24.94 -2.84 3.39
CA PRO A 104 26.15 -2.05 3.15
C PRO A 104 27.04 -1.96 4.38
N LEU A 105 26.44 -1.81 5.57
CA LEU A 105 27.16 -1.61 6.83
C LEU A 105 28.01 -2.84 7.21
N LEU A 106 27.51 -4.05 6.93
CA LEU A 106 28.25 -5.30 7.13
C LEU A 106 29.38 -5.51 6.10
N ILE A 107 29.23 -4.92 4.92
CA ILE A 107 30.14 -5.10 3.79
C ILE A 107 31.33 -4.11 3.84
N ILE A 108 31.16 -2.94 4.44
CA ILE A 108 32.20 -1.91 4.64
C ILE A 108 33.52 -2.46 5.23
N PRO A 109 33.56 -3.24 6.33
CA PRO A 109 34.82 -3.71 6.91
C PRO A 109 35.62 -4.62 5.97
N VAL A 110 34.94 -5.37 5.11
CA VAL A 110 35.59 -6.19 4.08
C VAL A 110 36.31 -5.30 3.07
N PHE A 111 35.69 -4.18 2.67
CA PHE A 111 36.32 -3.20 1.78
C PHE A 111 37.44 -2.41 2.45
N ALA A 112 37.35 -2.16 3.76
CA ALA A 112 38.42 -1.52 4.52
C ALA A 112 39.69 -2.39 4.52
N ASP A 113 39.54 -3.71 4.68
CA ASP A 113 40.67 -4.64 4.64
C ASP A 113 41.30 -4.74 3.23
N LEU A 114 40.47 -4.74 2.17
CA LEU A 114 40.96 -4.67 0.79
C LEU A 114 41.70 -3.36 0.48
N ALA A 115 41.25 -2.24 1.06
CA ALA A 115 41.88 -0.92 0.88
C ALA A 115 43.31 -0.89 1.44
N THR A 116 43.55 -1.60 2.55
CA THR A 116 44.85 -1.66 3.21
C THR A 116 45.85 -2.58 2.52
N GLN A 117 45.40 -3.61 1.80
CA GLN A 117 46.30 -4.67 1.32
C GLN A 117 46.73 -4.56 -0.15
N GLN A 118 45.91 -4.04 -1.07
CA GLN A 118 46.18 -4.19 -2.51
C GLN A 118 45.94 -2.93 -3.35
N HIS A 119 44.80 -2.22 -3.21
CA HIS A 119 44.51 -1.02 -4.02
C HIS A 119 43.52 -0.06 -3.30
N PRO A 120 44.01 1.00 -2.61
CA PRO A 120 43.15 1.87 -1.80
C PRO A 120 42.10 2.61 -2.65
N TYR A 121 42.46 3.08 -3.84
CA TYR A 121 41.53 3.79 -4.73
C TYR A 121 40.38 2.91 -5.24
N ALA A 122 40.63 1.62 -5.47
CA ALA A 122 39.60 0.68 -5.91
C ALA A 122 38.58 0.39 -4.79
N ALA A 123 39.03 0.32 -3.54
CA ALA A 123 38.17 0.13 -2.39
C ALA A 123 37.27 1.35 -2.12
N TYR A 124 37.81 2.58 -2.24
CA TYR A 124 37.00 3.79 -2.13
C TYR A 124 35.94 3.89 -3.25
N ALA A 125 36.30 3.54 -4.49
CA ALA A 125 35.35 3.51 -5.60
C ALA A 125 34.25 2.47 -5.36
N ALA A 126 34.60 1.27 -4.90
CA ALA A 126 33.64 0.22 -4.58
C ALA A 126 32.68 0.61 -3.46
N ALA A 127 33.18 1.25 -2.39
CA ALA A 127 32.37 1.73 -1.27
C ALA A 127 31.32 2.79 -1.68
N PHE A 128 31.61 3.59 -2.71
CA PHE A 128 30.67 4.58 -3.24
C PHE A 128 29.65 3.96 -4.22
N VAL A 129 30.08 3.00 -5.04
CA VAL A 129 29.23 2.38 -6.06
C VAL A 129 28.30 1.31 -5.48
N LEU A 130 28.72 0.56 -4.46
CA LEU A 130 27.94 -0.54 -3.88
C LEU A 130 26.60 -0.17 -3.26
N PRO A 131 26.44 0.98 -2.57
CA PRO A 131 25.14 1.41 -2.06
C PRO A 131 24.17 1.83 -3.16
N PHE A 132 24.66 2.13 -4.37
CA PHE A 132 23.88 2.73 -5.45
C PHE A 132 22.71 1.84 -5.94
N PRO A 133 22.89 0.53 -6.20
CA PRO A 133 21.77 -0.36 -6.53
C PRO A 133 20.72 -0.45 -5.42
N PHE A 134 21.13 -0.42 -4.15
CA PHE A 134 20.20 -0.46 -3.02
C PHE A 134 19.38 0.83 -2.91
N MET A 135 20.01 1.97 -3.16
CA MET A 135 19.33 3.27 -3.21
C MET A 135 18.34 3.34 -4.39
N LEU A 136 18.75 2.83 -5.56
CA LEU A 136 17.88 2.76 -6.74
C LEU A 136 16.68 1.83 -6.49
N LEU A 137 16.92 0.65 -5.91
CA LEU A 137 15.87 -0.31 -5.57
C LEU A 137 14.88 0.28 -4.57
N SER A 138 15.36 0.97 -3.54
CA SER A 138 14.53 1.69 -2.56
C SER A 138 13.61 2.71 -3.24
N ASN A 139 14.14 3.46 -4.22
CA ASN A 139 13.36 4.47 -4.93
C ASN A 139 12.30 3.86 -5.85
N VAL A 140 12.65 2.79 -6.58
CA VAL A 140 11.69 2.06 -7.44
C VAL A 140 10.59 1.43 -6.59
N GLN A 141 10.93 0.83 -5.46
CA GLN A 141 9.95 0.25 -4.53
C GLN A 141 8.97 1.30 -4.01
N LYS A 142 9.46 2.49 -3.60
CA LYS A 142 8.60 3.60 -3.18
C LYS A 142 7.64 4.04 -4.29
N GLY A 143 8.13 4.16 -5.53
CA GLY A 143 7.30 4.53 -6.68
C GLY A 143 6.27 3.46 -7.06
N LEU A 144 6.55 2.19 -6.79
CA LEU A 144 5.62 1.07 -7.03
C LEU A 144 4.63 0.84 -5.88
N GLU A 145 4.91 1.39 -4.70
CA GLU A 145 4.15 1.09 -3.49
C GLU A 145 2.76 1.74 -3.46
N ASN A 146 2.58 2.80 -4.25
CA ASN A 146 1.27 3.40 -4.45
C ASN A 146 1.09 3.84 -5.91
N PRO A 147 0.50 2.98 -6.75
CA PRO A 147 0.22 3.32 -8.15
C PRO A 147 -0.91 4.36 -8.31
N PHE A 148 -1.56 4.78 -7.21
CA PHE A 148 -2.72 5.66 -7.23
C PHE A 148 -2.52 6.97 -6.44
N SER A 149 -1.39 7.18 -5.75
CA SER A 149 -1.07 8.51 -5.21
C SER A 149 -0.60 9.43 -6.32
N LYS A 150 -1.16 10.63 -6.36
CA LYS A 150 -0.60 11.74 -7.13
C LYS A 150 0.45 12.46 -6.29
N GLU A 151 1.56 11.78 -5.99
CA GLU A 151 2.81 12.39 -5.48
C GLU A 151 4.00 11.59 -6.01
#